data_AF-A0A537I8X6-F1
#
_entry.id   AF-A0A537I8X6-F1
#
_cell.length_a   1.000
_cell.length_b   1.000
_cell.length_c   1.000
_cell.angle_alpha   90.00
_cell.angle_beta   90.00
_cell.angle_gamma   90.00
#
_symmetry.space_group_name_H-M   'P 1'
#
loop_
_entity.id
_entity.type
_entity.pdbx_description
1 polymer ?
#
loop_
_entity_poly.entity_id
_entity_poly.type
_entity_poly.pdbx_seq_one_letter_code
_entity_poly.pdbx_strand_id
1 'polypeptide(L)'
;MPAYPSSGVSQVFGLLDVLRAYTGKTSVAKLNIDLHLDIDDLLPPIATAELLELVTVKDGEISLTESGRKILSAKMPARKLIIGQQLREVDLYKKILKDLEKKKRLSLVDVEELIEGAYGPFKDVHDGVRLVVRWGVFADLFDYDGAGIILHKTSTTAS
;
A
#
# COMPACT_ATOMS: atom_id res chain seq x y z
N MET A 1 4.13 -12.43 -3.95
CA MET A 1 3.84 -11.03 -3.55
C MET A 1 2.34 -10.91 -3.30
N PRO A 2 1.90 -10.12 -2.31
CA PRO A 2 0.48 -9.98 -1.99
C PRO A 2 -0.26 -9.29 -3.13
N ALA A 3 -1.53 -9.59 -3.29
CA ALA A 3 -2.39 -9.02 -4.32
C ALA A 3 -2.75 -7.54 -4.08
N TYR A 4 -2.71 -7.11 -2.83
CA TYR A 4 -3.06 -5.78 -2.35
C TYR A 4 -2.33 -5.51 -1.02
N PRO A 5 -2.31 -4.26 -0.51
CA PRO A 5 -1.62 -3.93 0.73
C PRO A 5 -2.09 -4.76 1.92
N SER A 6 -1.13 -5.37 2.63
CA SER A 6 -1.34 -6.17 3.85
C SER A 6 -0.91 -5.44 5.13
N SER A 7 -0.41 -4.21 5.01
CA SER A 7 0.03 -3.38 6.12
C SER A 7 -0.29 -1.91 5.88
N GLY A 8 -0.41 -1.12 6.95
CA GLY A 8 -0.77 0.29 6.86
C GLY A 8 0.38 1.19 6.40
N VAL A 9 0.03 2.41 5.98
CA VAL A 9 0.98 3.46 5.54
C VAL A 9 2.08 3.68 6.58
N SER A 10 1.72 3.89 7.85
CA SER A 10 2.71 4.18 8.90
C SER A 10 3.71 3.05 9.12
N GLN A 11 3.28 1.78 9.02
CA GLN A 11 4.14 0.63 9.20
C GLN A 11 5.14 0.49 8.05
N VAL A 12 4.67 0.68 6.80
CA VAL A 12 5.55 0.67 5.62
C VAL A 12 6.56 1.81 5.68
N PHE A 13 6.12 3.03 6.00
CA PHE A 13 7.04 4.16 6.10
C PHE A 13 8.04 3.99 7.24
N GLY A 14 7.60 3.44 8.38
CA GLY A 14 8.48 3.08 9.49
C GLY A 14 9.54 2.05 9.08
N LEU A 15 9.16 1.00 8.34
CA LEU A 15 10.11 0.03 7.78
C LEU A 15 11.15 0.71 6.88
N LEU A 16 10.74 1.62 5.99
CA LEU A 16 11.69 2.33 5.12
C LEU A 16 12.66 3.21 5.94
N ASP A 17 12.15 3.89 6.98
CA ASP A 17 12.97 4.70 7.88
C ASP A 17 13.98 3.83 8.68
N VAL A 18 13.58 2.62 9.10
CA VAL A 18 14.49 1.64 9.71
C VAL A 18 15.56 1.22 8.72
N LEU A 19 15.18 0.84 7.50
CA LEU A 19 16.15 0.45 6.45
C LEU A 19 17.16 1.57 6.16
N ARG A 20 16.77 2.84 6.26
CA ARG A 20 17.69 3.98 6.12
C ARG A 20 18.83 3.92 7.14
N ALA A 21 18.58 3.45 8.37
CA ALA A 21 19.62 3.29 9.39
C ALA A 21 20.63 2.18 9.03
N TYR A 22 20.23 1.19 8.23
CA TYR A 22 21.09 0.14 7.67
C TYR A 22 21.62 0.49 6.28
N THR A 23 21.86 1.77 5.99
CA THR A 23 22.31 2.26 4.68
C THR A 23 21.46 1.77 3.50
N GLY A 24 20.18 1.43 3.77
CA GLY A 24 19.21 0.96 2.80
C GLY A 24 19.21 -0.54 2.53
N LYS A 25 19.99 -1.38 3.23
CA LYS A 25 20.06 -2.83 2.96
C LYS A 25 20.48 -3.64 4.19
N THR A 26 19.78 -4.74 4.47
CA THR A 26 20.09 -5.67 5.56
C THR A 26 19.35 -7.00 5.36
N SER A 27 19.63 -8.02 6.19
CA SER A 27 18.82 -9.24 6.20
C SER A 27 17.51 -9.06 6.97
N VAL A 28 16.45 -9.74 6.55
CA VAL A 28 15.16 -9.74 7.25
C VAL A 28 15.32 -10.31 8.66
N ALA A 29 16.13 -11.36 8.82
CA ALA A 29 16.45 -11.94 10.12
C ALA A 29 17.10 -10.92 11.08
N LYS A 30 18.01 -10.08 10.56
CA LYS A 30 18.65 -9.03 11.36
C LYS A 30 17.65 -7.96 11.78
N LEU A 31 16.75 -7.53 10.89
CA LEU A 31 15.67 -6.61 11.27
C LEU A 31 14.78 -7.20 12.36
N ASN A 32 14.41 -8.47 12.24
CA ASN A 32 13.55 -9.13 13.21
C ASN A 32 14.16 -9.11 14.62
N ILE A 33 15.45 -9.46 14.72
CA ILE A 33 16.21 -9.44 15.97
C ILE A 33 16.34 -8.02 16.52
N ASP A 34 16.78 -7.07 15.69
CA ASP A 34 17.08 -5.72 16.15
C ASP A 34 15.80 -4.96 16.56
N LEU A 35 14.67 -5.20 15.89
CA LEU A 35 13.37 -4.59 16.20
C LEU A 35 12.60 -5.30 17.32
N HIS A 36 13.05 -6.48 17.77
CA HIS A 36 12.34 -7.32 18.74
C HIS A 36 10.88 -7.58 18.31
N LEU A 37 10.68 -7.79 17.01
CA LEU A 37 9.38 -8.13 16.43
C LEU A 37 9.30 -9.62 16.16
N ASP A 38 8.09 -10.14 16.15
CA ASP A 38 7.82 -11.44 15.56
C ASP A 38 7.89 -11.34 14.03
N ILE A 39 8.36 -12.41 13.38
CA ILE A 39 8.52 -12.42 11.93
C ILE A 39 7.17 -12.17 11.23
N ASP A 40 6.08 -12.67 11.81
CA ASP A 40 4.73 -12.50 11.30
C ASP A 40 4.24 -11.04 11.34
N ASP A 41 4.81 -10.20 12.21
CA ASP A 41 4.53 -8.75 12.25
C ASP A 41 5.40 -7.96 11.26
N LEU A 42 6.58 -8.48 10.93
CA LEU A 42 7.52 -7.85 10.00
C LEU A 42 7.19 -8.17 8.53
N LEU A 43 6.64 -9.35 8.25
CA LEU A 43 6.30 -9.78 6.88
C LEU A 43 5.25 -8.88 6.19
N PRO A 44 4.15 -8.46 6.82
CA PRO A 44 3.15 -7.62 6.17
C PRO A 44 3.66 -6.26 5.65
N PRO A 45 4.41 -5.44 6.42
CA PRO A 45 4.97 -4.20 5.90
C PRO A 45 6.03 -4.45 4.81
N ILE A 46 6.83 -5.51 4.90
CA ILE A 46 7.76 -5.91 3.83
C ILE A 46 6.99 -6.22 2.54
N ALA A 47 5.97 -7.06 2.64
CA ALA A 47 5.17 -7.49 1.50
C ALA A 47 4.45 -6.32 0.82
N THR A 48 3.95 -5.36 1.61
CA THR A 48 3.32 -4.14 1.09
C THR A 48 4.35 -3.19 0.47
N ALA A 49 5.52 -3.02 1.10
CA ALA A 49 6.60 -2.20 0.54
C ALA A 49 7.12 -2.78 -0.78
N GLU A 50 7.16 -4.10 -0.91
CA GLU A 50 7.58 -4.80 -2.13
C GLU A 50 6.51 -4.71 -3.23
N LEU A 51 5.22 -4.88 -2.89
CA LEU A 51 4.10 -4.63 -3.80
C LEU A 51 4.14 -3.19 -4.38
N LEU A 52 4.54 -2.23 -3.55
CA LEU A 52 4.71 -0.84 -3.94
C LEU A 52 6.10 -0.55 -4.52
N GLU A 53 6.91 -1.55 -4.84
CA GLU A 53 8.25 -1.40 -5.42
C GLU A 53 9.16 -0.43 -4.65
N LEU A 54 8.97 -0.29 -3.33
CA LEU A 54 9.78 0.55 -2.45
C LEU A 54 10.99 -0.21 -1.91
N VAL A 55 10.86 -1.53 -1.85
CA VAL A 55 11.93 -2.46 -1.48
C VAL A 55 11.96 -3.62 -2.46
N THR A 56 13.07 -4.34 -2.47
CA THR A 56 13.19 -5.67 -3.08
C THR A 56 13.67 -6.65 -2.02
N VAL A 57 13.09 -7.86 -2.01
CA VAL A 57 13.57 -8.97 -1.17
C VAL A 57 14.19 -10.05 -2.06
N LYS A 58 15.44 -10.43 -1.78
CA LYS A 58 16.16 -11.50 -2.48
C LYS A 58 16.97 -12.30 -1.48
N ASP A 59 16.82 -13.63 -1.48
CA ASP A 59 17.57 -14.55 -0.62
C ASP A 59 17.57 -14.15 0.87
N GLY A 60 16.43 -13.67 1.37
CA GLY A 60 16.26 -13.22 2.76
C GLY A 60 16.88 -11.85 3.08
N GLU A 61 17.40 -11.16 2.08
CA GLU A 61 17.90 -9.80 2.17
C GLU A 61 16.88 -8.80 1.62
N ILE A 62 16.67 -7.72 2.36
CA ILE A 62 15.79 -6.62 1.98
C ILE A 62 16.63 -5.38 1.67
N SER A 63 16.30 -4.71 0.56
CA SER A 63 16.98 -3.48 0.15
C SER A 63 16.01 -2.44 -0.40
N LEU A 64 16.28 -1.16 -0.14
CA LEU A 64 15.54 -0.05 -0.71
C LEU A 64 15.74 0.00 -2.23
N THR A 65 14.66 0.23 -2.97
CA THR A 65 14.73 0.61 -4.39
C THR A 65 15.08 2.09 -4.53
N GLU A 66 15.22 2.57 -5.77
CA GLU A 66 15.32 4.01 -6.04
C GLU A 66 14.06 4.76 -5.58
N SER A 67 12.87 4.22 -5.85
CA SER A 67 11.59 4.79 -5.39
C SER A 67 11.49 4.83 -3.87
N GLY A 68 11.92 3.78 -3.17
CA GLY A 68 11.98 3.75 -1.70
C GLY A 68 12.89 4.84 -1.12
N ARG A 69 14.09 5.01 -1.71
CA ARG A 69 15.00 6.11 -1.33
C ARG A 69 14.40 7.49 -1.58
N LYS A 70 13.73 7.68 -2.73
CA LYS A 70 13.09 8.94 -3.11
C LYS A 70 11.95 9.32 -2.16
N ILE A 71 11.14 8.35 -1.72
CA ILE A 71 10.06 8.61 -0.75
C ILE A 71 10.60 9.13 0.58
N LEU A 72 11.70 8.57 1.06
CA LEU A 72 12.29 8.95 2.34
C LEU A 72 12.73 10.42 2.38
N SER A 73 13.25 10.95 1.27
CA SER A 73 13.67 12.36 1.15
C SER A 73 12.56 13.31 0.67
N ALA A 74 11.46 12.78 0.11
CA ALA A 74 10.36 13.57 -0.41
C ALA A 74 9.48 14.19 0.69
N LYS A 75 8.92 15.38 0.41
CA LYS A 75 7.80 15.96 1.18
C LYS A 75 6.50 15.22 0.88
N MET A 76 5.50 15.37 1.77
CA MET A 76 4.23 14.63 1.70
C MET A 76 3.54 14.64 0.32
N PRO A 77 3.40 15.78 -0.39
CA PRO A 77 2.74 15.77 -1.70
C PRO A 77 3.42 14.84 -2.71
N ALA A 78 4.76 14.82 -2.75
CA ALA A 78 5.51 13.95 -3.64
C ALA A 78 5.43 12.48 -3.22
N ARG A 79 5.36 12.17 -1.92
CA ARG A 79 5.12 10.80 -1.42
C ARG A 79 3.79 10.25 -1.92
N LYS A 80 2.72 11.04 -1.81
CA LYS A 80 1.39 10.66 -2.32
C LYS A 80 1.39 10.40 -3.83
N LEU A 81 2.06 11.27 -4.60
CA LEU A 81 2.19 11.09 -6.05
C LEU A 81 2.89 9.79 -6.42
N ILE A 82 4.02 9.47 -5.78
CA ILE A 82 4.77 8.23 -6.05
C ILE A 82 3.92 7.00 -5.71
N ILE A 83 3.35 6.96 -4.50
CA ILE A 83 2.50 5.84 -4.09
C ILE A 83 1.28 5.72 -5.00
N GLY A 84 0.66 6.84 -5.40
CA GLY A 84 -0.47 6.83 -6.32
C GLY A 84 -0.13 6.30 -7.70
N GLN A 85 1.08 6.52 -8.21
CA GLN A 85 1.54 5.92 -9.46
C GLN A 85 1.68 4.40 -9.31
N GLN A 86 2.30 3.95 -8.23
CA GLN A 86 2.52 2.52 -7.98
C GLN A 86 1.22 1.76 -7.72
N LEU A 87 0.31 2.34 -6.93
CA LEU A 87 -1.01 1.76 -6.70
C LEU A 87 -1.84 1.66 -7.98
N ARG A 88 -1.71 2.60 -8.92
CA ARG A 88 -2.38 2.52 -10.23
C ARG A 88 -1.90 1.33 -11.06
N GLU A 89 -0.75 0.74 -10.75
CA GLU A 89 -0.28 -0.47 -11.41
C GLU A 89 -0.83 -1.77 -10.80
N VAL A 90 -1.36 -1.70 -9.57
CA VAL A 90 -1.97 -2.84 -8.88
C VAL A 90 -3.36 -3.12 -9.45
N ASP A 91 -3.60 -4.35 -9.92
CA ASP A 91 -4.84 -4.75 -10.60
C ASP A 91 -6.13 -4.46 -9.82
N LEU A 92 -6.11 -4.65 -8.50
CA LEU A 92 -7.26 -4.33 -7.65
C LEU A 92 -7.61 -2.84 -7.73
N TYR A 93 -6.61 -1.95 -7.67
CA TYR A 93 -6.84 -0.51 -7.78
C TYR A 93 -7.25 -0.11 -9.19
N LYS A 94 -6.71 -0.75 -10.24
CA LYS A 94 -7.19 -0.56 -11.63
C LYS A 94 -8.69 -0.82 -11.72
N LYS A 95 -9.18 -1.92 -11.12
CA LYS A 95 -10.62 -2.26 -11.07
C LYS A 95 -11.43 -1.25 -10.26
N ILE A 96 -11.00 -0.92 -9.05
CA ILE A 96 -11.66 0.07 -8.18
C ILE A 96 -11.81 1.42 -8.90
N LEU A 97 -10.74 1.92 -9.51
CA LEU A 97 -10.74 3.20 -10.20
C LEU A 97 -11.65 3.21 -11.43
N LYS A 98 -11.64 2.13 -12.22
CA LYS A 98 -12.54 1.95 -13.36
C LYS A 98 -14.01 1.93 -12.93
N ASP A 99 -14.32 1.28 -11.82
CA ASP A 99 -15.68 1.21 -11.31
C ASP A 99 -16.12 2.55 -10.70
N LEU A 100 -15.23 3.26 -10.02
CA LEU A 100 -15.47 4.63 -9.55
C LEU A 100 -15.68 5.62 -10.69
N GLU A 101 -14.95 5.49 -11.80
CA GLU A 101 -15.13 6.34 -12.98
C GLU A 101 -16.56 6.22 -13.53
N LYS A 102 -17.11 5.00 -13.53
CA LYS A 102 -18.46 4.70 -14.03
C LYS A 102 -19.57 5.03 -13.03
N LYS A 103 -19.45 4.51 -11.80
CA LYS A 103 -20.49 4.56 -10.76
C LYS A 103 -20.44 5.83 -9.92
N LYS A 104 -19.32 6.58 -9.96
CA LYS A 104 -18.98 7.75 -9.12
C LYS A 104 -18.86 7.48 -7.62
N ARG A 105 -19.33 6.33 -7.15
CA ARG A 105 -19.22 5.87 -5.77
C ARG A 105 -19.14 4.34 -5.72
N LEU A 106 -18.48 3.83 -4.69
CA LEU A 106 -18.43 2.41 -4.34
C LEU A 106 -18.64 2.25 -2.84
N SER A 107 -19.36 1.21 -2.41
CA SER A 107 -19.42 0.82 -1.00
C SER A 107 -18.21 -0.03 -0.61
N LEU A 108 -17.98 -0.21 0.69
CA LEU A 108 -16.99 -1.19 1.16
C LEU A 108 -17.31 -2.62 0.72
N VAL A 109 -18.61 -2.94 0.58
CA VAL A 109 -19.07 -4.24 0.06
C VAL A 109 -18.67 -4.42 -1.40
N ASP A 110 -18.77 -3.39 -2.25
CA ASP A 110 -18.28 -3.47 -3.63
C ASP A 110 -16.77 -3.78 -3.66
N VAL A 111 -15.98 -3.21 -2.76
CA VAL A 111 -14.53 -3.48 -2.68
C VAL A 111 -14.25 -4.90 -2.17
N GLU A 112 -15.02 -5.37 -1.20
CA GLU A 112 -14.96 -6.74 -0.69
C GLU A 112 -15.23 -7.74 -1.82
N GLU A 113 -16.31 -7.55 -2.58
CA GLU A 113 -16.65 -8.38 -3.75
C GLU A 113 -15.55 -8.38 -4.82
N LEU A 114 -14.89 -7.23 -5.04
CA LEU A 114 -13.75 -7.14 -5.95
C LEU A 114 -12.53 -7.94 -5.46
N ILE A 115 -12.27 -7.95 -4.14
CA ILE A 115 -11.20 -8.73 -3.53
C ILE A 115 -11.53 -10.23 -3.63
N GLU A 116 -12.72 -10.62 -3.18
CA GLU A 116 -13.13 -12.04 -3.17
C GLU A 116 -13.25 -12.61 -4.57
N GLY A 117 -13.81 -11.84 -5.52
CA GLY A 117 -13.93 -12.26 -6.91
C GLY A 117 -12.58 -12.42 -7.63
N ALA A 118 -11.53 -11.74 -7.17
CA ALA A 118 -10.19 -11.81 -7.78
C ALA A 118 -9.26 -12.83 -7.09
N TYR A 119 -9.41 -13.03 -5.79
CA TYR A 119 -8.43 -13.75 -4.96
C TYR A 119 -9.04 -14.86 -4.10
N GLY A 120 -10.36 -15.06 -4.14
CA GLY A 120 -11.09 -16.04 -3.34
C GLY A 120 -11.56 -15.49 -1.99
N PRO A 121 -12.35 -16.25 -1.23
CA PRO A 121 -12.80 -15.85 0.10
C PRO A 121 -11.64 -15.85 1.10
N PHE A 122 -11.57 -14.82 1.96
CA PHE A 122 -10.57 -14.70 3.03
C PHE A 122 -11.23 -14.53 4.38
N LYS A 123 -10.63 -15.10 5.43
CA LYS A 123 -11.12 -14.98 6.81
C LYS A 123 -11.16 -13.53 7.30
N ASP A 124 -10.22 -12.70 6.85
CA ASP A 124 -10.02 -11.33 7.33
C ASP A 124 -10.19 -10.30 6.19
N VAL A 125 -11.09 -10.57 5.24
CA VAL A 125 -11.29 -9.71 4.05
C VAL A 125 -11.57 -8.25 4.41
N HIS A 126 -12.32 -8.00 5.50
CA HIS A 126 -12.62 -6.65 5.96
C HIS A 126 -11.36 -5.86 6.35
N ASP A 127 -10.32 -6.51 6.85
CA ASP A 127 -9.05 -5.87 7.20
C ASP A 127 -8.30 -5.47 5.93
N GLY A 128 -8.32 -6.34 4.92
CA GLY A 128 -7.86 -6.05 3.57
C GLY A 128 -8.58 -4.86 2.95
N VAL A 129 -9.92 -4.83 2.99
CA VAL A 129 -10.73 -3.70 2.51
C VAL A 129 -10.31 -2.40 3.19
N ARG A 130 -10.16 -2.40 4.53
CA ARG A 130 -9.73 -1.20 5.27
C ARG A 130 -8.33 -0.71 4.84
N LEU A 131 -7.40 -1.62 4.61
CA LEU A 131 -6.05 -1.29 4.15
C LEU A 131 -6.07 -0.72 2.72
N VAL A 132 -6.80 -1.35 1.81
CA VAL A 132 -6.97 -0.89 0.42
C VAL A 132 -7.54 0.53 0.38
N VAL A 133 -8.60 0.79 1.15
CA VAL A 133 -9.20 2.13 1.24
C VAL A 133 -8.22 3.15 1.82
N ARG A 134 -7.53 2.82 2.91
CA ARG A 134 -6.56 3.73 3.55
C ARG A 134 -5.42 4.12 2.62
N TRP A 135 -4.89 3.17 1.86
CA TRP A 135 -3.84 3.43 0.87
C TRP A 135 -4.33 4.27 -0.31
N GLY A 136 -5.52 3.98 -0.83
CA GLY A 136 -6.11 4.79 -1.91
C GLY A 136 -6.40 6.24 -1.48
N VAL A 137 -6.91 6.44 -0.26
CA VAL A 137 -7.11 7.79 0.32
C VAL A 137 -5.77 8.49 0.56
N PHE A 138 -4.78 7.79 1.14
CA PHE A 138 -3.45 8.36 1.35
C PHE A 138 -2.86 8.90 0.03
N ALA A 139 -3.01 8.15 -1.05
CA ALA A 139 -2.49 8.47 -2.37
C ALA A 139 -3.37 9.40 -3.21
N ASP A 140 -4.43 9.98 -2.62
CA ASP A 140 -5.38 10.88 -3.28
C ASP A 140 -6.01 10.25 -4.55
N LEU A 141 -6.20 8.93 -4.57
CA LEU A 141 -6.83 8.21 -5.69
C LEU A 141 -8.35 8.39 -5.71
N PHE A 142 -8.94 8.48 -4.52
CA PHE A 142 -10.35 8.66 -4.26
C PHE A 142 -10.53 9.21 -2.84
N ASP A 143 -11.73 9.68 -2.53
CA ASP A 143 -12.09 10.12 -1.18
C ASP A 143 -12.92 9.03 -0.47
N TYR A 144 -12.97 9.06 0.86
CA TYR A 144 -13.77 8.15 1.68
C TYR A 144 -14.60 8.96 2.68
N ASP A 145 -15.90 8.69 2.74
CA ASP A 145 -16.85 9.48 3.54
C ASP A 145 -16.86 9.17 5.04
N GLY A 146 -16.14 8.13 5.47
CA GLY A 146 -16.11 7.66 6.85
C GLY A 146 -17.28 6.75 7.24
N ALA A 147 -18.32 6.66 6.42
CA ALA A 147 -19.55 5.89 6.65
C ALA A 147 -19.67 4.63 5.77
N GLY A 148 -18.68 4.37 4.92
CA GLY A 148 -18.59 3.14 4.12
C GLY A 148 -18.66 3.38 2.62
N ILE A 149 -18.60 4.63 2.15
CA ILE A 149 -18.63 4.97 0.74
C ILE A 149 -17.32 5.61 0.30
N ILE A 150 -16.76 5.06 -0.77
CA ILE A 150 -15.65 5.61 -1.54
C ILE A 150 -16.22 6.46 -2.66
N LEU A 151 -15.68 7.66 -2.83
CA LEU A 151 -16.15 8.67 -3.78
C LEU A 151 -15.08 8.91 -4.85
N HIS A 152 -15.53 8.97 -6.11
CA HIS A 152 -14.66 9.32 -7.22
C HIS A 152 -14.16 10.76 -7.07
N LYS A 153 -12.84 10.95 -7.08
CA LYS A 153 -12.22 12.27 -7.08
C LYS A 153 -12.16 12.79 -8.51
N THR A 154 -12.92 13.83 -8.83
CA THR A 154 -12.72 14.54 -10.09
C THR A 154 -11.36 15.22 -10.01
N SER A 155 -10.46 14.89 -10.94
CA SER A 155 -9.20 15.62 -11.07
C SER A 155 -9.57 17.08 -11.26
N THR A 156 -9.38 17.90 -10.23
CA THR A 156 -9.34 19.34 -10.43
C THR A 156 -8.09 19.56 -11.26
N THR A 157 -8.28 19.76 -12.56
CA THR A 157 -7.23 20.22 -13.44
C THR A 157 -6.76 21.54 -12.85
N ALA A 158 -5.62 21.52 -12.18
CA ALA A 158 -4.93 22.76 -11.84
C ALA A 158 -4.65 23.45 -13.18
N SER A 159 -5.44 24.48 -13.45
CA SER A 159 -5.25 25.43 -14.55
C SER A 159 -4.12 26.39 -14.18
#